data_AF-A0A8J8TGJ8-F1
#
_entry.id   AF-A0A8J8TGJ8-F1
#
_cell.length_a   1.000
_cell.length_b   1.000
_cell.length_c   1.000
_cell.angle_alpha   90.00
_cell.angle_beta   90.00
_cell.angle_gamma   90.00
#
_symmetry.space_group_name_H-M   'P 1'
#
loop_
_entity.id
_entity.type
_entity.pdbx_description
1 polymer ?
#
loop_
_entity_poly.entity_id
_entity_poly.type
_entity_poly.pdbx_seq_one_letter_code
_entity_poly.pdbx_strand_id
1 'polypeptide(L)' 'DLYDEIRLTVSPRIFGNGVSFAQGEGYIGNDSPKLRLVDFKLCECGNEVHLIYKKQS' A
#
# COMPACT_ATOMS: atom_id res chain seq x y z
N ASP A 1 -2.45 -10.55 -11.54
CA ASP A 1 -1.82 -10.40 -10.21
C ASP A 1 -2.32 -11.45 -9.26
N LEU A 2 -1.40 -12.02 -8.47
CA LEU A 2 -1.64 -13.15 -7.56
C LEU A 2 -1.67 -12.68 -6.10
N TYR A 3 -2.63 -11.82 -5.78
CA TYR A 3 -2.88 -11.37 -4.41
C TYR A 3 -4.37 -11.04 -4.24
N ASP A 4 -4.86 -11.16 -3.01
CA ASP A 4 -6.22 -10.77 -2.61
C ASP A 4 -6.23 -9.53 -1.72
N GLU A 5 -5.14 -9.30 -0.99
CA GLU A 5 -5.01 -8.25 0.02
C GLU A 5 -3.59 -7.67 0.06
N ILE A 6 -3.48 -6.37 0.32
CA ILE A 6 -2.23 -5.67 0.57
C ILE A 6 -2.35 -4.94 1.93
N ARG A 7 -1.36 -5.14 2.80
CA ARG A 7 -1.24 -4.44 4.08
C ARG A 7 -0.03 -3.51 4.03
N LEU A 8 -0.24 -2.23 4.26
CA LEU A 8 0.81 -1.20 4.22
C LEU A 8 0.91 -0.54 5.60
N THR A 9 2.14 -0.30 6.06
CA THR A 9 2.42 0.56 7.20
C THR A 9 3.13 1.80 6.70
N VAL A 10 2.57 2.97 6.98
CA VAL A 10 3.16 4.27 6.67
C VAL A 10 3.80 4.82 7.93
N SER A 11 5.12 4.89 7.95
CA SER A 11 5.88 5.55 9.01
C SER A 11 6.05 7.05 8.71
N PRO A 12 6.23 7.92 9.73
CA PRO A 12 6.31 9.37 9.56
C PRO A 12 7.76 9.76 9.19
N ARG A 13 8.29 9.14 8.14
CA ARG A 13 9.70 9.27 7.72
C ARG A 13 9.77 9.47 6.22
N ILE A 14 10.63 10.41 5.81
CA ILE A 14 10.91 10.67 4.41
C ILE A 14 12.33 10.21 4.12
N PHE A 15 12.47 9.27 3.20
CA PHE A 15 13.76 8.81 2.70
C PHE A 15 13.96 9.39 1.30
N GLY A 16 14.94 10.27 1.14
CA GLY A 16 15.22 10.94 -0.15
C GLY A 16 15.80 10.01 -1.22
N ASN A 17 16.39 8.89 -0.81
CA ASN A 17 16.82 7.80 -1.69
C ASN A 17 16.54 6.47 -0.98
N GLY A 18 15.73 5.61 -1.59
CA GLY A 18 15.25 4.37 -0.98
C GLY A 18 14.72 3.38 -2.01
N VAL A 19 14.46 2.17 -1.55
CA VAL A 19 13.92 1.09 -2.38
C VAL A 19 12.39 1.24 -2.45
N SER A 20 11.84 1.25 -3.66
CA SER A 20 10.39 1.28 -3.89
C SER A 20 9.71 0.00 -3.40
N PHE A 21 8.49 0.11 -2.86
CA PHE A 21 7.66 -1.02 -2.45
C PHE A 21 7.37 -2.00 -3.60
N ALA A 22 7.14 -1.46 -4.81
CA ALA A 22 6.93 -2.23 -6.02
C ALA A 22 7.90 -1.79 -7.10
N GLN A 23 8.46 -2.75 -7.83
CA GLN A 23 9.39 -2.57 -8.94
C GLN A 23 9.00 -3.49 -10.10
N GLY A 24 9.38 -3.13 -11.32
CA GLY A 24 9.11 -3.87 -12.55
C GLY A 24 8.38 -3.03 -13.59
N GLU A 25 7.83 -3.70 -14.62
CA GLU A 25 7.14 -3.07 -15.76
C GLU A 25 5.90 -2.24 -15.34
N GLY A 26 5.27 -2.60 -14.22
CA GLY A 26 4.11 -1.89 -13.69
C GLY A 26 2.85 -2.03 -14.56
N TYR A 27 1.92 -1.08 -14.41
CA TYR A 27 0.67 -1.02 -15.17
C TYR A 27 0.50 0.38 -15.76
N ILE A 28 -0.18 0.48 -16.90
CA ILE A 28 -0.45 1.76 -17.56
C ILE A 28 -1.88 2.20 -17.26
N GLY A 29 -2.04 3.30 -16.53
CA GLY A 29 -3.34 3.94 -16.30
C GLY A 29 -4.39 2.99 -15.71
N ASN A 30 -5.45 2.74 -16.50
CA ASN A 30 -6.60 1.94 -16.09
C ASN A 30 -6.34 0.43 -16.02
N ASP A 31 -5.21 -0.04 -16.56
CA ASP A 31 -4.81 -1.45 -16.46
C ASP A 31 -4.32 -1.79 -15.04
N SER A 32 -4.11 -0.76 -14.21
CA SER A 32 -3.73 -0.96 -12.81
C SER A 32 -4.85 -1.64 -12.02
N PRO A 33 -4.51 -2.63 -11.16
CA PRO A 33 -5.50 -3.29 -10.34
C PRO A 33 -6.12 -2.29 -9.37
N LYS A 34 -7.45 -2.26 -9.33
CA LYS A 34 -8.19 -1.42 -8.40
C LYS A 34 -8.15 -2.03 -7.00
N LEU A 35 -7.91 -1.18 -6.01
CA LEU A 35 -7.86 -1.56 -4.60
C LEU A 35 -8.95 -0.82 -3.83
N ARG A 36 -9.62 -1.52 -2.92
CA ARG A 36 -10.57 -0.95 -1.98
C ARG A 36 -9.95 -0.91 -0.60
N LEU A 37 -9.88 0.27 0.03
CA LEU A 37 -9.51 0.40 1.44
C LEU A 37 -10.60 -0.30 2.27
N VAL A 38 -10.20 -1.27 3.08
CA VAL A 38 -11.12 -2.04 3.93
C VAL A 38 -10.91 -1.78 5.41
N ASP A 39 -9.73 -1.32 5.81
CA ASP A 39 -9.43 -0.95 7.19
C ASP A 39 -8.28 0.06 7.24
N PHE A 40 -8.30 0.92 8.25
CA PHE A 40 -7.15 1.76 8.62
C PHE A 40 -7.12 1.95 10.13
N LYS A 41 -5.91 1.96 10.70
CA LYS A 41 -5.72 2.27 12.12
C LYS A 41 -4.43 3.02 12.37
N LEU A 42 -4.45 3.89 13.37
CA LEU A 42 -3.21 4.41 13.95
C LEU A 42 -2.58 3.29 14.79
N CYS A 43 -1.27 3.11 14.65
CA CYS A 43 -0.50 2.22 15.50
C CYS A 43 -0.61 2.66 16.96
N GLU A 44 -0.51 1.72 17.91
CA GLU A 44 -0.58 2.00 19.35
C GLU A 44 0.51 2.98 19.81
N CYS A 45 1.62 3.05 19.08
CA CYS A 45 2.69 4.02 19.34
C CYS A 45 2.36 5.46 18.86
N GLY A 46 1.25 5.66 18.14
CA GLY A 46 0.79 6.95 17.63
C GLY A 46 1.53 7.50 16.40
N ASN A 47 2.59 6.82 15.94
CA ASN A 47 3.48 7.35 14.90
C ASN A 47 3.23 6.79 13.51
N GLU A 48 2.58 5.63 13.39
CA GLU A 48 2.44 4.94 12.11
C GLU A 48 0.98 4.68 11.79
N VAL A 49 0.66 4.64 10.50
CA VAL A 49 -0.69 4.30 10.02
C VAL A 49 -0.64 2.94 9.34
N HIS A 50 -1.45 2.00 9.81
CA HIS A 50 -1.67 0.73 9.13
C HIS A 50 -2.88 0.85 8.20
N LEU A 51 -2.73 0.38 6.98
CA LEU A 51 -3.73 0.40 5.92
C LEU A 51 -3.92 -1.03 5.41
N ILE A 52 -5.17 -1.46 5.24
CA ILE A 52 -5.51 -2.74 4.63
C ILE A 52 -6.36 -2.47 3.39
N TYR A 53 -5.87 -2.94 2.24
CA TYR A 53 -6.56 -2.86 0.96
C TYR A 53 -6.88 -4.27 0.47
N LYS A 54 -8.06 -4.46 -0.10
CA LYS A 54 -8.40 -5.67 -0.85
C LYS A 54 -8.51 -5.38 -2.33
N LYS A 55 -8.16 -6.37 -3.15
CA LYS A 55 -8.37 -6.31 -4.59
C LYS A 55 -9.85 -6.09 -4.88
N GLN A 56 -10.15 -5.07 -5.68
CA GLN A 56 -11.50 -4.80 -6.13
C GLN A 56 -11.75 -5.66 -7.38
N SER A 57 -12.71 -6.57 -7.25
CA SER A 57 -13.17 -7.47 -8.33
C SER A 57 -13.91 -6.72 -9.42
#